data_AF-A0A0B7KBP7-F1
#
_entry.id   AF-A0A0B7KBP7-F1
#
_cell.length_a   1.000
_cell.length_b   1.000
_cell.length_c   1.000
_cell.angle_alpha   90.00
_cell.angle_beta   90.00
_cell.angle_gamma   90.00
#
_symmetry.space_group_name_H-M   'P 1'
#
loop_
_entity.id
_entity.type
_entity.pdbx_description
1 polymer ?
#
loop_
_entity_poly.entity_id
_entity_poly.type
_entity_poly.pdbx_seq_one_letter_code
_entity_poly.pdbx_strand_id
1 'polypeptide(L)'
;MTVYGLIHGSNLANTFLYIMFDLDPLIAKAMVYSSSRDKTISKIIDLCSRRIILRGPTTNLDFVSAILSPEAFKQGDTLTNFLDTRFKYQPHGILVLSGGSHSLIQDFPARASLGHGIPKSGPMDSLTSRIANLLDGNLQGTEVVEITLLGPELLFVSAAVVSVCGAECLVTVDGTERPMWSSLIIDEGQKLKIGSVIGSGCRVYLAVKGGFPNIPVVFGSKSTTPSLKFGGCQGRALQQGDFLQVERVSLRWTQEAQEYILPANLRPSMDVREIYVLQGPHDSDEIMTAEDRYMLYNTDWKVGHNSSRTGVRLLGPTPKWARETGGEAGSHPSNYLDYGYPSPGGFNWGGNSSIILTADSPNFGGLVCSTTVISTELWKLGQLKPGESFRMTPVTLDSAFSQFHRIETYLSTISQSISKLVTKAAAFDLSLPRADVGGHTSMLKIARQSPRGILDSKGGEGFLLLESGDQSTNIVTIVRIKLLMEKLYTLPELDLLLTPHVGSLTIEYNPLKISQPELLYRIHEIELGPSTAGL
;
A
#
# COMPACT_ATOMS: atom_id res chain seq x y z
N MET A 1 -21.84 16.06 28.76
CA MET A 1 -20.84 17.02 28.26
C MET A 1 -21.01 17.04 26.74
N THR A 2 -21.90 17.89 26.25
CA THR A 2 -22.30 17.95 24.84
C THR A 2 -21.38 18.94 24.15
N VAL A 3 -20.46 18.48 23.32
CA VAL A 3 -19.63 19.36 22.50
C VAL A 3 -20.48 19.84 21.33
N TYR A 4 -21.19 20.95 21.55
CA TYR A 4 -21.64 21.78 20.44
C TYR A 4 -20.40 22.41 19.82
N GLY A 5 -19.87 21.78 18.78
CA GLY A 5 -18.86 22.40 17.92
C GLY A 5 -19.52 23.53 17.14
N LEU A 6 -19.55 24.73 17.70
CA LEU A 6 -19.69 25.95 16.90
C LEU A 6 -18.41 26.06 16.05
N ILE A 7 -18.44 25.47 14.86
CA ILE A 7 -17.33 25.57 13.90
C ILE A 7 -17.41 26.97 13.27
N HIS A 8 -16.80 27.93 13.95
CA HIS A 8 -16.39 29.20 13.37
C HIS A 8 -14.89 29.11 13.12
N GLY A 9 -14.46 29.18 11.86
CA GLY A 9 -13.04 29.33 11.59
C GLY A 9 -12.57 28.82 10.24
N SER A 10 -11.97 29.73 9.50
CA SER A 10 -11.14 29.58 8.31
C SER A 10 -9.83 28.80 8.54
N ASN A 11 -9.72 27.93 9.55
CA ASN A 11 -8.45 27.27 9.93
C ASN A 11 -8.59 25.88 10.58
N LEU A 12 -9.61 25.09 10.21
CA LEU A 12 -9.79 23.70 10.70
C LEU A 12 -9.53 22.66 9.59
N ALA A 13 -8.45 22.82 8.84
CA ALA A 13 -7.93 21.71 8.06
C ALA A 13 -7.37 20.67 9.05
N ASN A 14 -7.96 19.47 9.10
CA ASN A 14 -7.48 18.28 9.83
C ASN A 14 -7.85 18.15 11.33
N THR A 15 -9.14 18.14 11.66
CA THR A 15 -9.61 17.71 13.01
C THR A 15 -10.41 16.42 12.91
N PHE A 16 -10.06 15.43 13.74
CA PHE A 16 -10.88 14.23 13.93
C PHE A 16 -11.97 14.52 14.97
N LEU A 17 -13.24 14.31 14.59
CA LEU A 17 -14.39 14.45 15.48
C LEU A 17 -15.02 13.08 15.70
N TYR A 18 -15.26 12.73 16.98
CA TYR A 18 -16.07 11.58 17.33
C TYR A 18 -17.53 12.02 17.47
N ILE A 19 -18.41 11.43 16.67
CA ILE A 19 -19.86 11.69 16.70
C ILE A 19 -20.52 10.53 17.45
N MET A 20 -21.22 10.83 18.55
CA MET A 20 -22.03 9.86 19.29
C MET A 20 -23.47 9.87 18.77
N PHE A 21 -24.05 8.71 18.54
CA PHE A 21 -25.39 8.56 17.96
C PHE A 21 -26.53 8.59 18.99
N ASP A 22 -26.23 8.74 20.29
CA ASP A 22 -27.19 8.57 21.37
C ASP A 22 -28.19 9.72 21.53
N LEU A 23 -28.02 10.83 20.78
CA LEU A 23 -28.84 12.03 20.89
C LEU A 23 -29.53 12.39 19.57
N ASP A 24 -28.77 12.99 18.66
CA ASP A 24 -29.26 13.55 17.41
C ASP A 24 -28.11 13.58 16.38
N PRO A 25 -28.37 13.26 15.10
CA PRO A 25 -27.33 13.18 14.07
C PRO A 25 -26.91 14.54 13.47
N LEU A 26 -27.35 15.69 14.01
CA LEU A 26 -26.98 17.01 13.51
C LEU A 26 -25.48 17.29 13.70
N ILE A 27 -24.74 17.26 12.59
CA ILE A 27 -23.31 17.62 12.57
C ILE A 27 -23.13 19.14 12.55
N ALA A 28 -23.82 19.84 11.64
CA ALA A 28 -23.68 21.28 11.46
C ALA A 28 -24.90 21.87 10.74
N LYS A 29 -25.10 23.19 10.92
CA LYS A 29 -26.07 24.00 10.15
C LYS A 29 -25.33 24.90 9.17
N ALA A 30 -25.48 24.63 7.87
CA ALA A 30 -24.92 25.46 6.82
C ALA A 30 -25.86 26.65 6.51
N MET A 31 -25.36 27.88 6.60
CA MET A 31 -26.14 29.10 6.39
C MET A 31 -25.40 30.03 5.42
N VAL A 32 -26.13 30.59 4.46
CA VAL A 32 -25.58 31.57 3.51
C VAL A 32 -26.52 32.76 3.38
N TYR A 33 -25.95 33.93 3.11
CA TYR A 33 -26.69 35.16 2.81
C TYR A 33 -26.25 35.71 1.45
N SER A 34 -27.21 36.21 0.68
CA SER A 34 -27.04 36.95 -0.58
C SER A 34 -28.25 37.84 -0.86
N SER A 35 -28.11 38.81 -1.77
CA SER A 35 -29.17 39.80 -2.06
C SER A 35 -30.34 39.27 -2.91
N SER A 36 -30.26 38.04 -3.42
CA SER A 36 -31.36 37.39 -4.15
C SER A 36 -31.45 35.90 -3.84
N ARG A 37 -32.61 35.30 -4.13
CA ARG A 37 -32.86 33.86 -3.97
C ARG A 37 -31.88 33.04 -4.82
N ASP A 38 -31.73 33.36 -6.10
CA ASP A 38 -30.85 32.60 -7.00
C ASP A 38 -29.39 32.63 -6.57
N LYS A 39 -28.91 33.80 -6.11
CA LYS A 39 -27.56 33.94 -5.56
C LYS A 39 -27.40 33.12 -4.28
N THR A 40 -28.41 33.15 -3.40
CA THR A 40 -28.44 32.36 -2.16
C THR A 40 -28.37 30.86 -2.48
N ILE A 41 -29.22 30.36 -3.39
CA ILE A 41 -29.26 28.95 -3.83
C ILE A 41 -27.90 28.54 -4.42
N SER A 42 -27.36 29.34 -5.33
CA SER A 42 -26.06 29.06 -5.94
C SER A 42 -24.94 28.99 -4.89
N LYS A 43 -24.96 29.90 -3.91
CA LYS A 43 -23.96 29.98 -2.84
C LYS A 43 -24.04 28.79 -1.87
N ILE A 44 -25.24 28.32 -1.52
CA ILE A 44 -25.40 27.15 -0.65
C ILE A 44 -25.07 25.84 -1.38
N ILE A 45 -25.40 25.73 -2.68
CA ILE A 45 -24.97 24.59 -3.51
C ILE A 45 -23.44 24.54 -3.56
N ASP A 46 -22.77 25.66 -3.85
CA ASP A 46 -21.30 25.74 -3.86
C ASP A 46 -20.71 25.39 -2.48
N LEU A 47 -21.32 25.89 -1.40
CA LEU A 47 -20.90 25.57 -0.04
C LEU A 47 -20.99 24.06 0.25
N CYS A 48 -22.14 23.43 0.01
CA CYS A 48 -22.39 22.02 0.33
C CYS A 48 -21.65 21.05 -0.59
N SER A 49 -21.47 21.40 -1.87
CA SER A 49 -20.87 20.48 -2.86
C SER A 49 -19.35 20.61 -2.98
N ARG A 50 -18.76 21.75 -2.62
CA ARG A 50 -17.32 22.02 -2.87
C ARG A 50 -16.54 22.54 -1.67
N ARG A 51 -17.17 23.30 -0.78
CA ARG A 51 -16.44 23.99 0.31
C ARG A 51 -16.46 23.25 1.63
N ILE A 52 -17.54 22.53 1.93
CA ILE A 52 -17.63 21.69 3.11
C ILE A 52 -17.16 20.29 2.73
N ILE A 53 -16.07 19.85 3.34
CA ILE A 53 -15.54 18.50 3.18
C ILE A 53 -15.67 17.79 4.53
N LEU A 54 -16.66 16.89 4.62
CA LEU A 54 -16.82 15.97 5.73
C LEU A 54 -16.57 14.56 5.20
N ARG A 55 -15.59 13.86 5.78
CA ARG A 55 -15.21 12.50 5.42
C ARG A 55 -15.26 11.63 6.67
N GLY A 56 -15.63 10.36 6.52
CA GLY A 56 -15.91 9.44 7.63
C GLY A 56 -17.25 8.75 7.40
N PRO A 57 -18.25 8.92 8.28
CA PRO A 57 -19.59 8.41 8.01
C PRO A 57 -20.24 9.17 6.84
N THR A 58 -21.15 8.51 6.14
CA THR A 58 -21.95 9.13 5.07
C THR A 58 -22.73 10.33 5.63
N THR A 59 -22.69 11.45 4.93
CA THR A 59 -23.43 12.66 5.28
C THR A 59 -24.51 12.96 4.25
N ASN A 60 -25.45 13.85 4.59
CA ASN A 60 -26.50 14.28 3.68
C ASN A 60 -26.10 15.52 2.82
N LEU A 61 -24.81 15.90 2.75
CA LEU A 61 -24.39 17.08 1.99
C LEU A 61 -24.78 16.99 0.50
N ASP A 62 -24.60 15.82 -0.10
CA ASP A 62 -24.99 15.56 -1.49
C ASP A 62 -26.51 15.65 -1.68
N PHE A 63 -27.27 15.04 -0.77
CA PHE A 63 -28.73 15.09 -0.72
C PHE A 63 -29.25 16.53 -0.59
N VAL A 64 -28.68 17.32 0.34
CA VAL A 64 -29.02 18.73 0.54
C VAL A 64 -28.74 19.52 -0.74
N SER A 65 -27.58 19.33 -1.38
CA SER A 65 -27.29 19.98 -2.66
C SER A 65 -28.26 19.58 -3.77
N ALA A 66 -28.71 18.32 -3.78
CA ALA A 66 -29.67 17.81 -4.76
C ALA A 66 -31.06 18.44 -4.59
N ILE A 67 -31.54 18.64 -3.35
CA ILE A 67 -32.83 19.30 -3.08
C ILE A 67 -32.93 20.71 -3.67
N LEU A 68 -31.80 21.43 -3.69
CA LEU A 68 -31.73 22.84 -4.07
C LEU A 68 -31.65 23.05 -5.58
N SER A 69 -31.44 21.97 -6.34
CA SER A 69 -31.19 22.00 -7.79
C SER A 69 -32.44 22.09 -8.68
N PRO A 70 -33.57 21.40 -8.37
CA PRO A 70 -34.80 21.47 -9.16
C PRO A 70 -35.34 22.89 -9.32
N GLU A 71 -35.93 23.13 -10.49
CA GLU A 71 -36.53 24.43 -10.83
C GLU A 71 -37.68 24.80 -9.88
N ALA A 72 -38.48 23.81 -9.44
CA ALA A 72 -39.52 24.02 -8.44
C ALA A 72 -38.98 24.62 -7.13
N PHE A 73 -37.81 24.14 -6.66
CA PHE A 73 -37.16 24.74 -5.49
C PHE A 73 -36.75 26.19 -5.77
N LYS A 74 -36.15 26.46 -6.93
CA LYS A 74 -35.71 27.82 -7.30
C LYS A 74 -36.88 28.80 -7.37
N GLN A 75 -38.01 28.37 -7.91
CA GLN A 75 -39.24 29.17 -8.01
C GLN A 75 -39.99 29.32 -6.68
N GLY A 76 -39.60 28.58 -5.64
CA GLY A 76 -40.24 28.63 -4.33
C GLY A 76 -41.45 27.70 -4.18
N ASP A 77 -41.71 26.84 -5.16
CA ASP A 77 -42.69 25.74 -5.06
C ASP A 77 -42.15 24.65 -4.13
N THR A 78 -42.17 24.94 -2.85
CA THR A 78 -41.56 24.16 -1.75
C THR A 78 -42.61 23.85 -0.69
N LEU A 79 -43.77 23.34 -1.14
CA LEU A 79 -44.83 22.86 -0.26
C LEU A 79 -44.31 21.79 0.71
N THR A 80 -45.04 21.54 1.79
CA THR A 80 -44.62 20.60 2.85
C THR A 80 -44.42 19.16 2.35
N ASN A 81 -45.01 18.80 1.21
CA ASN A 81 -44.85 17.50 0.54
C ASN A 81 -43.82 17.53 -0.61
N PHE A 82 -43.01 18.59 -0.74
CA PHE A 82 -42.07 18.77 -1.86
C PHE A 82 -41.11 17.57 -2.00
N LEU A 83 -40.53 17.11 -0.90
CA LEU A 83 -39.58 16.01 -0.90
C LEU A 83 -40.21 14.69 -1.36
N ASP A 84 -41.51 14.52 -1.14
CA ASP A 84 -42.24 13.30 -1.50
C ASP A 84 -42.82 13.34 -2.91
N THR A 85 -43.11 14.55 -3.44
CA THR A 85 -43.95 14.71 -4.65
C THR A 85 -43.28 15.45 -5.80
N ARG A 86 -42.20 16.19 -5.56
CA ARG A 86 -41.53 17.07 -6.54
C ARG A 86 -40.02 16.87 -6.58
N PHE A 87 -39.49 15.95 -5.79
CA PHE A 87 -38.07 15.64 -5.73
C PHE A 87 -37.87 14.13 -5.76
N LYS A 88 -36.88 13.68 -6.53
CA LYS A 88 -36.41 12.30 -6.52
C LYS A 88 -34.90 12.32 -6.33
N TYR A 89 -34.43 11.75 -5.23
CA TYR A 89 -33.01 11.64 -4.98
C TYR A 89 -32.43 10.44 -5.73
N GLN A 90 -31.31 10.66 -6.41
CA GLN A 90 -30.53 9.61 -7.07
C GLN A 90 -29.12 9.62 -6.46
N PRO A 91 -28.85 8.75 -5.47
CA PRO A 91 -27.50 8.60 -4.93
C PRO A 91 -26.57 8.01 -5.98
N HIS A 92 -25.29 8.38 -5.92
CA HIS A 92 -24.26 7.84 -6.80
C HIS A 92 -23.29 7.02 -5.96
N GLY A 93 -23.40 5.70 -6.02
CA GLY A 93 -22.55 4.85 -5.21
C GLY A 93 -22.92 3.38 -5.20
N ILE A 94 -22.33 2.71 -4.23
CA ILE A 94 -22.39 1.28 -4.02
C ILE A 94 -22.74 1.05 -2.56
N LEU A 95 -23.84 0.31 -2.31
CA LEU A 95 -24.21 -0.14 -0.99
C LEU A 95 -23.61 -1.52 -0.73
N VAL A 96 -22.89 -1.67 0.37
CA VAL A 96 -22.32 -2.95 0.79
C VAL A 96 -23.43 -3.79 1.43
N LEU A 97 -23.88 -4.84 0.74
CA LEU A 97 -24.85 -5.79 1.29
C LEU A 97 -24.16 -6.78 2.25
N SER A 98 -22.93 -7.19 1.91
CA SER A 98 -22.02 -7.92 2.80
C SER A 98 -20.56 -7.57 2.48
N GLY A 99 -19.70 -7.50 3.49
CA GLY A 99 -18.30 -7.05 3.35
C GLY A 99 -17.29 -8.13 2.95
N GLY A 100 -17.72 -9.38 2.80
CA GLY A 100 -16.81 -10.52 2.67
C GLY A 100 -16.07 -10.84 3.98
N SER A 101 -14.99 -11.62 3.92
CA SER A 101 -14.19 -11.95 5.12
C SER A 101 -13.29 -10.79 5.56
N HIS A 102 -12.66 -10.09 4.61
CA HIS A 102 -11.81 -8.94 4.92
C HIS A 102 -11.56 -8.12 3.64
N SER A 103 -12.37 -7.08 3.44
CA SER A 103 -12.29 -6.17 2.28
C SER A 103 -11.85 -4.78 2.71
N LEU A 104 -10.76 -4.26 2.16
CA LEU A 104 -10.16 -2.97 2.52
C LEU A 104 -10.01 -2.05 1.31
N ILE A 105 -10.15 -0.75 1.52
CA ILE A 105 -9.74 0.22 0.49
C ILE A 105 -8.21 0.34 0.51
N GLN A 106 -7.57 0.18 -0.64
CA GLN A 106 -6.12 0.26 -0.78
C GLN A 106 -5.76 1.03 -2.04
N ASP A 107 -4.75 1.90 -1.96
CA ASP A 107 -4.18 2.66 -3.08
C ASP A 107 -2.67 2.43 -3.20
N PHE A 108 -2.09 2.75 -4.34
CA PHE A 108 -0.67 2.56 -4.61
C PHE A 108 -0.02 3.90 -4.99
N PRO A 109 1.16 4.28 -4.47
CA PRO A 109 2.06 3.52 -3.60
C PRO A 109 1.77 3.65 -2.09
N ALA A 110 0.55 4.05 -1.72
CA ALA A 110 0.14 4.29 -0.34
C ALA A 110 1.05 5.28 0.41
N ARG A 111 1.47 4.96 1.64
CA ARG A 111 2.29 5.83 2.51
C ARG A 111 3.79 5.52 2.40
N ALA A 112 4.28 5.21 1.20
CA ALA A 112 5.66 4.76 0.97
C ALA A 112 6.74 5.71 1.55
N SER A 113 6.51 7.03 1.54
CA SER A 113 7.49 8.04 1.96
C SER A 113 7.28 8.59 3.38
N LEU A 114 6.33 8.05 4.16
CA LEU A 114 5.93 8.67 5.44
C LEU A 114 6.88 8.35 6.60
N GLY A 115 7.29 7.09 6.75
CA GLY A 115 8.14 6.61 7.85
C GLY A 115 7.52 6.74 9.25
N HIS A 116 8.37 7.02 10.25
CA HIS A 116 7.99 7.28 11.65
C HIS A 116 7.19 6.16 12.35
N GLY A 117 7.40 4.90 11.96
CA GLY A 117 6.67 3.76 12.52
C GLY A 117 5.23 3.64 12.02
N ILE A 118 4.83 4.43 11.02
CA ILE A 118 3.56 4.27 10.33
C ILE A 118 3.76 3.29 9.16
N PRO A 119 3.01 2.17 9.13
CA PRO A 119 3.10 1.23 8.02
C PRO A 119 2.73 1.89 6.69
N LYS A 120 3.41 1.47 5.63
CA LYS A 120 3.16 1.96 4.27
C LYS A 120 1.75 1.61 3.80
N SER A 121 1.24 0.45 4.20
CA SER A 121 -0.02 -0.13 3.72
C SER A 121 -0.06 -0.26 2.20
N GLY A 122 -1.23 -0.11 1.58
CA GLY A 122 -1.43 -0.37 0.16
C GLY A 122 -1.82 -1.82 -0.12
N PRO A 123 -2.03 -2.14 -1.41
CA PRO A 123 -2.29 -3.50 -1.86
C PRO A 123 -1.13 -4.43 -1.49
N MET A 124 -1.45 -5.59 -0.89
CA MET A 124 -0.46 -6.65 -0.67
C MET A 124 0.05 -7.25 -1.98
N ASP A 125 -0.81 -7.29 -3.00
CA ASP A 125 -0.46 -7.56 -4.40
C ASP A 125 -0.71 -6.29 -5.22
N SER A 126 0.33 -5.48 -5.30
CA SER A 126 0.32 -4.20 -6.03
C SER A 126 0.31 -4.39 -7.55
N LEU A 127 0.81 -5.52 -8.07
CA LEU A 127 0.82 -5.78 -9.50
C LEU A 127 -0.62 -5.95 -10.02
N THR A 128 -1.39 -6.83 -9.37
CA THR A 128 -2.78 -7.10 -9.73
C THR A 128 -3.67 -5.87 -9.52
N SER A 129 -3.49 -5.11 -8.44
CA SER A 129 -4.28 -3.89 -8.21
C SER A 129 -4.06 -2.86 -9.32
N ARG A 130 -2.81 -2.69 -9.77
CA ARG A 130 -2.47 -1.79 -10.89
C ARG A 130 -3.11 -2.28 -12.19
N ILE A 131 -3.10 -3.59 -12.46
CA ILE A 131 -3.76 -4.17 -13.64
C ILE A 131 -5.27 -3.95 -13.62
N ALA A 132 -5.94 -4.14 -12.47
CA ALA A 132 -7.36 -3.84 -12.32
C ALA A 132 -7.67 -2.38 -12.67
N ASN A 133 -6.90 -1.44 -12.12
CA ASN A 133 -7.04 -0.03 -12.48
C ASN A 133 -6.84 0.23 -13.98
N LEU A 134 -5.85 -0.39 -14.61
CA LEU A 134 -5.62 -0.23 -16.05
C LEU A 134 -6.82 -0.69 -16.88
N LEU A 135 -7.49 -1.79 -16.50
CA LEU A 135 -8.67 -2.31 -17.21
C LEU A 135 -9.83 -1.32 -17.26
N ASP A 136 -10.02 -0.54 -16.19
CA ASP A 136 -11.08 0.46 -16.11
C ASP A 136 -10.65 1.84 -16.65
N GLY A 137 -9.39 1.96 -17.09
CA GLY A 137 -8.80 3.22 -17.56
C GLY A 137 -8.45 4.19 -16.44
N ASN A 138 -8.31 3.69 -15.21
CA ASN A 138 -7.85 4.48 -14.08
C ASN A 138 -6.34 4.71 -14.13
N LEU A 139 -5.87 5.71 -13.37
CA LEU A 139 -4.47 5.76 -12.99
C LEU A 139 -4.14 4.53 -12.14
N GLN A 140 -2.94 3.98 -12.30
CA GLN A 140 -2.55 2.73 -11.65
C GLN A 140 -2.63 2.79 -10.11
N GLY A 141 -2.49 3.99 -9.54
CA GLY A 141 -2.57 4.26 -8.10
C GLY A 141 -3.96 4.59 -7.57
N THR A 142 -5.00 4.62 -8.41
CA THR A 142 -6.38 4.82 -7.96
C THR A 142 -6.76 3.75 -6.94
N GLU A 143 -7.48 4.12 -5.90
CA GLU A 143 -7.86 3.19 -4.84
C GLU A 143 -8.79 2.08 -5.36
N VAL A 144 -8.56 0.87 -4.85
CA VAL A 144 -9.31 -0.36 -5.15
C VAL A 144 -9.80 -0.99 -3.85
N VAL A 145 -10.73 -1.95 -3.95
CA VAL A 145 -11.07 -2.83 -2.82
C VAL A 145 -10.17 -4.06 -2.89
N GLU A 146 -9.24 -4.20 -1.95
CA GLU A 146 -8.51 -5.44 -1.69
C GLU A 146 -9.40 -6.40 -0.91
N ILE A 147 -9.60 -7.60 -1.44
CA ILE A 147 -10.47 -8.65 -0.89
C ILE A 147 -9.60 -9.84 -0.53
N THR A 148 -9.71 -10.34 0.69
CA THR A 148 -8.96 -11.53 1.16
C THR A 148 -9.89 -12.74 1.28
N LEU A 149 -9.64 -13.81 0.53
CA LEU A 149 -10.34 -15.11 0.54
C LEU A 149 -11.82 -15.14 0.13
N LEU A 150 -12.71 -14.33 0.73
CA LEU A 150 -14.14 -14.29 0.39
C LEU A 150 -14.56 -12.84 0.13
N GLY A 151 -15.14 -12.62 -1.04
CA GLY A 151 -15.55 -11.29 -1.49
C GLY A 151 -16.89 -10.78 -0.97
N PRO A 152 -17.16 -9.48 -1.22
CA PRO A 152 -18.39 -8.83 -0.83
C PRO A 152 -19.54 -9.12 -1.80
N GLU A 153 -20.75 -8.77 -1.35
CA GLU A 153 -21.92 -8.56 -2.21
C GLU A 153 -22.30 -7.07 -2.17
N LEU A 154 -22.38 -6.46 -3.34
CA LEU A 154 -22.45 -5.02 -3.55
C LEU A 154 -23.64 -4.66 -4.43
N LEU A 155 -24.51 -3.77 -3.95
CA LEU A 155 -25.61 -3.21 -4.73
C LEU A 155 -25.19 -1.86 -5.33
N PHE A 156 -25.23 -1.74 -6.65
CA PHE A 156 -24.92 -0.50 -7.34
C PHE A 156 -26.18 0.36 -7.40
N VAL A 157 -26.20 1.49 -6.69
CA VAL A 157 -27.32 2.46 -6.76
C VAL A 157 -27.14 3.50 -7.86
N SER A 158 -26.04 3.38 -8.61
CA SER A 158 -25.78 4.08 -9.86
C SER A 158 -24.92 3.19 -10.75
N ALA A 159 -25.09 3.29 -12.06
CA ALA A 159 -24.30 2.51 -13.02
C ALA A 159 -22.79 2.80 -12.88
N ALA A 160 -21.95 1.77 -13.04
CA ALA A 160 -20.50 1.86 -12.91
C ALA A 160 -19.76 0.89 -13.84
N VAL A 161 -18.49 1.22 -14.08
CA VAL A 161 -17.53 0.35 -14.77
C VAL A 161 -16.56 -0.19 -13.72
N VAL A 162 -16.40 -1.50 -13.67
CA VAL A 162 -15.60 -2.19 -12.65
C VAL A 162 -14.76 -3.30 -13.24
N SER A 163 -13.67 -3.66 -12.58
CA SER A 163 -12.88 -4.84 -12.92
C SER A 163 -12.53 -5.64 -11.69
N VAL A 164 -12.50 -6.97 -11.85
CA VAL A 164 -12.17 -7.91 -10.77
C VAL A 164 -10.98 -8.77 -11.20
N CYS A 165 -9.85 -8.64 -10.51
CA CYS A 165 -8.59 -9.32 -10.84
C CYS A 165 -7.98 -10.02 -9.63
N GLY A 166 -7.00 -10.91 -9.85
CA GLY A 166 -6.26 -11.61 -8.80
C GLY A 166 -6.59 -13.10 -8.73
N ALA A 167 -6.63 -13.64 -7.51
CA ALA A 167 -6.94 -15.03 -7.25
C ALA A 167 -8.29 -15.42 -7.87
N GLU A 168 -8.37 -16.63 -8.43
CA GLU A 168 -9.56 -17.09 -9.12
C GLU A 168 -10.75 -17.19 -8.16
N CYS A 169 -11.90 -16.65 -8.55
CA CYS A 169 -13.14 -16.73 -7.79
C CYS A 169 -14.36 -16.59 -8.73
N LEU A 170 -15.52 -17.04 -8.26
CA LEU A 170 -16.78 -16.82 -8.98
C LEU A 170 -17.20 -15.35 -8.86
N VAL A 171 -17.37 -14.66 -9.98
CA VAL A 171 -17.92 -13.31 -10.05
C VAL A 171 -19.29 -13.38 -10.73
N THR A 172 -20.33 -12.83 -10.10
CA THR A 172 -21.68 -12.79 -10.69
C THR A 172 -22.29 -11.41 -10.63
N VAL A 173 -23.05 -11.04 -11.65
CA VAL A 173 -23.93 -9.88 -11.67
C VAL A 173 -25.37 -10.37 -11.78
N ASP A 174 -26.19 -10.05 -10.78
CA ASP A 174 -27.56 -10.57 -10.62
C ASP A 174 -27.66 -12.10 -10.77
N GLY A 175 -26.65 -12.81 -10.25
CA GLY A 175 -26.56 -14.27 -10.31
C GLY A 175 -26.02 -14.83 -11.64
N THR A 176 -25.82 -13.99 -12.65
CA THR A 176 -25.19 -14.41 -13.92
C THR A 176 -23.68 -14.30 -13.81
N GLU A 177 -22.97 -15.38 -14.13
CA GLU A 177 -21.50 -15.41 -14.10
C GLU A 177 -20.88 -14.40 -15.08
N ARG A 178 -19.83 -13.72 -14.63
CA ARG A 178 -19.07 -12.73 -15.39
C ARG A 178 -17.59 -13.07 -15.32
N PRO A 179 -16.82 -12.83 -16.39
CA PRO A 179 -15.40 -13.11 -16.38
C PRO A 179 -14.65 -12.22 -15.39
N MET A 180 -13.64 -12.78 -14.74
CA MET A 180 -12.56 -12.01 -14.11
C MET A 180 -11.62 -11.43 -15.17
N TRP A 181 -10.72 -10.55 -14.74
CA TRP A 181 -9.71 -9.91 -15.58
C TRP A 181 -10.33 -9.17 -16.77
N SER A 182 -11.47 -8.54 -16.53
CA SER A 182 -12.21 -7.80 -17.55
C SER A 182 -12.84 -6.53 -17.00
N SER A 183 -13.04 -5.55 -17.86
CA SER A 183 -13.88 -4.39 -17.54
C SER A 183 -15.35 -4.76 -17.75
N LEU A 184 -16.13 -4.65 -16.68
CA LEU A 184 -17.55 -5.02 -16.57
C LEU A 184 -18.38 -3.76 -16.41
N ILE A 185 -19.47 -3.67 -17.16
CA ILE A 185 -20.49 -2.64 -16.97
C ILE A 185 -21.53 -3.19 -15.99
N ILE A 186 -21.80 -2.44 -14.93
CA ILE A 186 -22.81 -2.73 -13.93
C ILE A 186 -23.86 -1.63 -14.00
N ASP A 187 -25.11 -1.99 -14.28
CA ASP A 187 -26.21 -1.03 -14.34
C ASP A 187 -26.72 -0.65 -12.94
N GLU A 188 -27.45 0.47 -12.86
CA GLU A 188 -28.15 0.87 -11.66
C GLU A 188 -29.14 -0.22 -11.21
N GLY A 189 -29.10 -0.57 -9.92
CA GLY A 189 -29.93 -1.59 -9.30
C GLY A 189 -29.34 -2.99 -9.30
N GLN A 190 -28.25 -3.24 -10.04
CA GLN A 190 -27.65 -4.57 -10.12
C GLN A 190 -26.78 -4.90 -8.91
N LYS A 191 -26.65 -6.21 -8.64
CA LYS A 191 -25.82 -6.76 -7.56
C LYS A 191 -24.60 -7.47 -8.12
N LEU A 192 -23.42 -6.97 -7.77
CA LEU A 192 -22.16 -7.66 -7.98
C LEU A 192 -21.85 -8.52 -6.75
N LYS A 193 -21.57 -9.81 -6.97
CA LYS A 193 -21.11 -10.72 -5.93
C LYS A 193 -19.76 -11.30 -6.32
N ILE A 194 -18.80 -11.21 -5.41
CA ILE A 194 -17.48 -11.84 -5.54
C ILE A 194 -17.42 -12.99 -4.54
N GLY A 195 -17.21 -14.20 -5.05
CA GLY A 195 -17.25 -15.44 -4.27
C GLY A 195 -16.00 -15.68 -3.43
N SER A 196 -15.87 -16.93 -2.97
CA SER A 196 -14.64 -17.42 -2.36
C SER A 196 -13.57 -17.66 -3.42
N VAL A 197 -12.31 -17.46 -3.03
CA VAL A 197 -11.14 -17.85 -3.81
C VAL A 197 -11.10 -19.36 -3.99
N ILE A 198 -10.82 -19.78 -5.22
CA ILE A 198 -10.73 -21.16 -5.69
C ILE A 198 -9.27 -21.41 -6.10
N GLY A 199 -8.70 -22.55 -5.72
CA GLY A 199 -7.34 -22.92 -6.13
C GLY A 199 -6.24 -22.10 -5.44
N SER A 200 -5.24 -21.68 -6.21
CA SER A 200 -4.08 -20.91 -5.73
C SER A 200 -4.42 -19.43 -5.55
N GLY A 201 -3.64 -18.74 -4.71
CA GLY A 201 -3.83 -17.33 -4.43
C GLY A 201 -4.66 -17.07 -3.17
N CYS A 202 -4.71 -15.79 -2.78
CA CYS A 202 -5.28 -15.34 -1.52
C CYS A 202 -6.13 -14.07 -1.68
N ARG A 203 -5.78 -13.19 -2.62
CA ARG A 203 -6.39 -11.87 -2.75
C ARG A 203 -6.94 -11.58 -4.12
N VAL A 204 -8.07 -10.87 -4.10
CA VAL A 204 -8.81 -10.36 -5.27
C VAL A 204 -8.89 -8.85 -5.15
N TYR A 205 -8.88 -8.15 -6.28
CA TYR A 205 -8.94 -6.70 -6.33
C TYR A 205 -10.12 -6.27 -7.19
N LEU A 206 -11.00 -5.46 -6.61
CA LEU A 206 -12.10 -4.78 -7.31
C LEU A 206 -11.71 -3.32 -7.53
N ALA A 207 -11.46 -2.94 -8.79
CA ALA A 207 -11.35 -1.55 -9.18
C ALA A 207 -12.71 -1.02 -9.65
N VAL A 208 -12.94 0.26 -9.42
CA VAL A 208 -14.10 1.00 -9.93
C VAL A 208 -13.56 2.20 -10.69
N LYS A 209 -14.07 2.44 -11.89
CA LYS A 209 -13.64 3.60 -12.69
C LYS A 209 -13.86 4.91 -11.93
N GLY A 210 -12.81 5.73 -11.84
CA GLY A 210 -12.80 6.96 -11.03
C GLY A 210 -12.55 6.77 -9.54
N GLY A 211 -12.46 5.53 -9.03
CA GLY A 211 -12.23 5.22 -7.63
C GLY A 211 -13.41 5.59 -6.71
N PHE A 212 -13.08 5.91 -5.46
CA PHE A 212 -14.00 6.24 -4.37
C PHE A 212 -13.74 7.68 -3.87
N PRO A 213 -14.36 8.70 -4.48
CA PRO A 213 -14.11 10.11 -4.16
C PRO A 213 -14.35 10.48 -2.69
N ASN A 214 -15.22 9.75 -1.97
CA ASN A 214 -15.52 9.99 -0.54
C ASN A 214 -14.52 9.40 0.46
N ILE A 215 -13.57 8.58 0.02
CA ILE A 215 -12.57 8.03 0.93
C ILE A 215 -11.53 9.12 1.27
N PRO A 216 -11.27 9.40 2.56
CA PRO A 216 -10.32 10.43 2.96
C PRO A 216 -8.89 10.05 2.63
N VAL A 217 -8.11 11.06 2.23
CA VAL A 217 -6.65 10.95 2.15
C VAL A 217 -6.09 11.21 3.55
N VAL A 218 -5.44 10.21 4.14
CA VAL A 218 -4.81 10.27 5.46
C VAL A 218 -3.31 10.02 5.29
N PHE A 219 -2.50 11.02 5.64
CA PHE A 219 -1.05 11.05 5.41
C PHE A 219 -0.67 10.76 3.94
N GLY A 220 -1.36 11.41 3.00
CA GLY A 220 -1.05 11.31 1.57
C GLY A 220 -1.63 10.08 0.85
N SER A 221 -2.40 9.22 1.53
CA SER A 221 -2.96 8.01 0.93
C SER A 221 -4.36 7.67 1.46
N LYS A 222 -5.17 7.02 0.63
CA LYS A 222 -6.50 6.47 0.94
C LYS A 222 -6.45 5.05 1.50
N SER A 223 -5.30 4.40 1.52
CA SER A 223 -5.13 3.03 2.02
C SER A 223 -5.56 2.86 3.47
N THR A 224 -6.28 1.78 3.77
CA THR A 224 -6.66 1.41 5.13
C THR A 224 -5.48 0.77 5.88
N THR A 225 -5.18 1.25 7.08
CA THR A 225 -4.36 0.54 8.09
C THR A 225 -5.25 0.19 9.29
N PRO A 226 -5.83 -1.02 9.35
CA PRO A 226 -6.78 -1.37 10.39
C PRO A 226 -6.23 -1.27 11.82
N SER A 227 -4.96 -1.65 12.03
CA SER A 227 -4.32 -1.61 13.35
C SER A 227 -4.23 -0.19 13.94
N LEU A 228 -4.11 0.82 13.08
CA LEU A 228 -4.05 2.24 13.46
C LEU A 228 -5.37 2.99 13.21
N LYS A 229 -6.37 2.33 12.62
CA LYS A 229 -7.64 2.91 12.17
C LYS A 229 -7.45 4.11 11.23
N PHE A 230 -6.46 4.04 10.33
CA PHE A 230 -6.18 5.09 9.35
C PHE A 230 -6.74 4.78 7.97
N GLY A 231 -7.15 5.82 7.25
CA GLY A 231 -7.55 5.77 5.84
C GLY A 231 -8.78 4.92 5.55
N GLY A 232 -9.06 4.72 4.27
CA GLY A 232 -10.12 3.87 3.76
C GLY A 232 -11.52 4.15 4.31
N CYS A 233 -12.33 3.10 4.43
CA CYS A 233 -13.66 3.20 5.03
C CYS A 233 -13.53 3.24 6.55
N GLN A 234 -13.38 4.44 7.11
CA GLN A 234 -13.33 4.67 8.56
C GLN A 234 -12.23 3.87 9.28
N GLY A 235 -11.09 3.63 8.61
CA GLY A 235 -9.97 2.89 9.19
C GLY A 235 -10.20 1.40 9.36
N ARG A 236 -11.23 0.81 8.74
CA ARG A 236 -11.60 -0.60 8.93
C ARG A 236 -11.96 -1.32 7.63
N ALA A 237 -12.21 -2.62 7.74
CA ALA A 237 -12.81 -3.42 6.68
C ALA A 237 -14.25 -2.97 6.39
N LEU A 238 -14.69 -3.19 5.15
CA LEU A 238 -16.06 -2.96 4.72
C LEU A 238 -17.04 -3.81 5.54
N GLN A 239 -18.17 -3.22 5.88
CA GLN A 239 -19.24 -3.82 6.65
C GLN A 239 -20.57 -3.63 5.92
N GLN A 240 -21.54 -4.47 6.26
CA GLN A 240 -22.91 -4.30 5.75
C GLN A 240 -23.44 -2.90 6.08
N GLY A 241 -24.07 -2.27 5.11
CA GLY A 241 -24.62 -0.92 5.22
C GLY A 241 -23.63 0.20 4.92
N ASP A 242 -22.34 -0.10 4.72
CA ASP A 242 -21.40 0.91 4.23
C ASP A 242 -21.81 1.40 2.84
N PHE A 243 -21.59 2.69 2.58
CA PHE A 243 -21.88 3.32 1.31
C PHE A 243 -20.58 3.88 0.70
N LEU A 244 -20.20 3.35 -0.47
CA LEU A 244 -19.04 3.80 -1.22
C LEU A 244 -19.52 4.71 -2.35
N GLN A 245 -19.24 6.01 -2.25
CA GLN A 245 -19.59 6.94 -3.32
C GLN A 245 -18.76 6.65 -4.56
N VAL A 246 -19.38 6.75 -5.73
CA VAL A 246 -18.71 6.77 -7.04
C VAL A 246 -18.91 8.14 -7.70
N GLU A 247 -18.13 8.41 -8.74
CA GLU A 247 -18.21 9.67 -9.47
C GLU A 247 -19.56 9.86 -10.17
N ARG A 248 -20.07 11.10 -10.19
CA ARG A 248 -21.35 11.41 -10.86
C ARG A 248 -21.33 11.16 -12.36
N VAL A 249 -20.16 11.26 -12.97
CA VAL A 249 -19.93 10.98 -14.40
C VAL A 249 -19.92 9.49 -14.72
N SER A 250 -20.07 8.61 -13.72
CA SER A 250 -20.04 7.15 -13.89
C SER A 250 -21.04 6.63 -14.93
N LEU A 251 -22.26 7.19 -14.96
CA LEU A 251 -23.27 6.83 -15.98
C LEU A 251 -22.82 7.15 -17.40
N ARG A 252 -22.07 8.24 -17.60
CA ARG A 252 -21.52 8.57 -18.92
C ARG A 252 -20.41 7.59 -19.29
N TRP A 253 -19.58 7.22 -18.33
CA TRP A 253 -18.51 6.25 -18.57
C TRP A 253 -19.02 4.87 -18.94
N THR A 254 -20.16 4.42 -18.40
CA THR A 254 -20.76 3.14 -18.81
C THR A 254 -21.24 3.16 -20.26
N GLN A 255 -21.76 4.30 -20.73
CA GLN A 255 -22.18 4.50 -22.12
C GLN A 255 -21.00 4.51 -23.11
N GLU A 256 -19.83 4.97 -22.66
CA GLU A 256 -18.60 5.03 -23.46
C GLU A 256 -17.73 3.76 -23.32
N ALA A 257 -18.02 2.91 -22.34
CA ALA A 257 -17.21 1.74 -22.03
C ALA A 257 -17.35 0.66 -23.10
N GLN A 258 -16.24 -0.06 -23.33
CA GLN A 258 -16.23 -1.29 -24.09
C GLN A 258 -15.78 -2.41 -23.18
N GLU A 259 -16.54 -3.51 -23.15
CA GLU A 259 -16.10 -4.70 -22.45
C GLU A 259 -14.80 -5.21 -23.08
N TYR A 260 -13.84 -5.54 -22.22
CA TYR A 260 -12.54 -6.06 -22.62
C TYR A 260 -12.11 -7.09 -21.60
N ILE A 261 -11.67 -8.25 -22.07
CA ILE A 261 -11.13 -9.33 -21.24
C ILE A 261 -9.62 -9.41 -21.52
N LEU A 262 -8.81 -9.27 -20.47
CA LEU A 262 -7.36 -9.40 -20.57
C LEU A 262 -7.00 -10.84 -20.99
N PRO A 263 -6.23 -11.02 -22.08
CA PRO A 263 -5.78 -12.35 -22.51
C PRO A 263 -5.06 -13.11 -21.39
N ALA A 264 -5.31 -14.42 -21.30
CA ALA A 264 -4.78 -15.25 -20.21
C ALA A 264 -3.25 -15.22 -20.09
N ASN A 265 -2.55 -15.14 -21.23
CA ASN A 265 -1.09 -15.08 -21.28
C ASN A 265 -0.50 -13.76 -20.79
N LEU A 266 -1.32 -12.71 -20.61
CA LEU A 266 -0.93 -11.44 -20.01
C LEU A 266 -1.29 -11.36 -18.52
N ARG A 267 -1.88 -12.40 -17.92
CA ARG A 267 -2.24 -12.41 -16.50
C ARG A 267 -1.06 -12.95 -15.69
N PRO A 268 -0.72 -12.36 -14.54
CA PRO A 268 0.28 -12.93 -13.65
C PRO A 268 -0.25 -14.24 -13.05
N SER A 269 0.64 -15.21 -12.83
CA SER A 269 0.27 -16.46 -12.14
C SER A 269 0.00 -16.20 -10.66
N MET A 270 -1.12 -16.71 -10.15
CA MET A 270 -1.45 -16.68 -8.72
C MET A 270 -0.83 -17.86 -7.95
N ASP A 271 -0.25 -18.84 -8.65
CA ASP A 271 0.45 -19.97 -8.04
C ASP A 271 1.91 -19.60 -7.73
N VAL A 272 2.14 -19.13 -6.51
CA VAL A 272 3.46 -18.66 -6.07
C VAL A 272 4.29 -19.84 -5.57
N ARG A 273 5.28 -20.24 -6.37
CA ARG A 273 6.25 -21.30 -6.01
C ARG A 273 7.65 -20.77 -5.71
N GLU A 274 7.96 -19.58 -6.21
CA GLU A 274 9.28 -18.97 -6.11
C GLU A 274 9.14 -17.47 -5.89
N ILE A 275 9.94 -16.95 -4.97
CA ILE A 275 10.05 -15.52 -4.66
C ILE A 275 11.51 -15.11 -4.72
N TYR A 276 11.82 -14.09 -5.53
CA TYR A 276 13.19 -13.59 -5.61
C TYR A 276 13.56 -12.68 -4.43
N VAL A 277 14.76 -12.88 -3.93
CA VAL A 277 15.27 -12.20 -2.74
C VAL A 277 16.71 -11.72 -2.96
N LEU A 278 17.09 -10.67 -2.25
CA LEU A 278 18.46 -10.22 -2.11
C LEU A 278 19.05 -10.77 -0.81
N GLN A 279 20.29 -11.22 -0.91
CA GLN A 279 21.12 -11.61 0.23
C GLN A 279 21.32 -10.39 1.15
N GLY A 280 21.05 -10.56 2.44
CA GLY A 280 21.20 -9.53 3.46
C GLY A 280 19.91 -8.84 3.94
N PRO A 281 20.00 -8.02 4.99
CA PRO A 281 21.26 -7.47 5.53
C PRO A 281 22.02 -8.38 6.52
N HIS A 282 21.44 -9.47 7.05
CA HIS A 282 22.07 -10.23 8.14
C HIS A 282 22.39 -11.70 7.82
N ASP A 283 22.46 -12.09 6.55
CA ASP A 283 23.02 -13.39 6.13
C ASP A 283 24.56 -13.35 6.05
N SER A 284 25.23 -12.76 7.04
CA SER A 284 26.69 -12.70 7.12
C SER A 284 27.27 -13.84 7.96
N ASP A 285 28.57 -14.10 7.80
CA ASP A 285 29.30 -15.10 8.62
C ASP A 285 29.30 -14.79 10.12
N GLU A 286 29.04 -13.54 10.51
CA GLU A 286 28.95 -13.10 11.91
C GLU A 286 27.64 -13.51 12.58
N ILE A 287 26.58 -13.74 11.79
CA ILE A 287 25.22 -13.96 12.31
C ILE A 287 24.72 -15.35 11.92
N MET A 288 24.97 -15.79 10.69
CA MET A 288 24.47 -17.06 10.14
C MET A 288 25.62 -17.91 9.63
N THR A 289 25.60 -19.21 9.99
CA THR A 289 26.57 -20.18 9.46
C THR A 289 26.37 -20.40 7.95
N ALA A 290 27.37 -20.97 7.28
CA ALA A 290 27.23 -21.34 5.87
C ALA A 290 26.06 -22.33 5.65
N GLU A 291 25.87 -23.27 6.57
CA GLU A 291 24.75 -24.21 6.59
C GLU A 291 23.41 -23.51 6.76
N ASP A 292 23.34 -22.46 7.60
CA ASP A 292 22.10 -21.69 7.78
C ASP A 292 21.71 -20.94 6.51
N ARG A 293 22.69 -20.35 5.80
CA ARG A 293 22.44 -19.69 4.51
C ARG A 293 22.03 -20.68 3.44
N TYR A 294 22.69 -21.84 3.39
CA TYR A 294 22.29 -22.92 2.50
C TYR A 294 20.86 -23.38 2.78
N MET A 295 20.51 -23.57 4.05
CA MET A 295 19.15 -23.90 4.49
C MET A 295 18.14 -22.84 4.03
N LEU A 296 18.44 -21.56 4.24
CA LEU A 296 17.54 -20.44 3.95
C LEU A 296 17.05 -20.46 2.49
N TYR A 297 17.97 -20.66 1.55
CA TYR A 297 17.72 -20.58 0.10
C TYR A 297 17.39 -21.91 -0.58
N ASN A 298 17.42 -23.03 0.14
CA ASN A 298 17.08 -24.36 -0.39
C ASN A 298 15.88 -25.01 0.32
N THR A 299 15.30 -24.35 1.31
CA THR A 299 14.08 -24.79 1.99
C THR A 299 12.84 -24.42 1.18
N ASP A 300 11.89 -25.35 1.10
CA ASP A 300 10.52 -25.08 0.69
C ASP A 300 9.72 -24.59 1.91
N TRP A 301 9.68 -23.27 2.09
CA TRP A 301 9.05 -22.61 3.23
C TRP A 301 7.55 -22.73 3.16
N LYS A 302 6.92 -23.23 4.24
CA LYS A 302 5.46 -23.39 4.31
C LYS A 302 4.82 -22.19 5.01
N VAL A 303 3.75 -21.66 4.43
CA VAL A 303 3.00 -20.53 5.02
C VAL A 303 2.19 -21.01 6.22
N GLY A 304 2.41 -20.37 7.37
CA GLY A 304 1.68 -20.62 8.61
C GLY A 304 0.30 -19.95 8.63
N HIS A 305 -0.62 -20.51 9.42
CA HIS A 305 -2.00 -20.00 9.57
C HIS A 305 -2.08 -18.61 10.22
N ASN A 306 -1.09 -18.24 11.05
CA ASN A 306 -1.02 -16.93 11.72
C ASN A 306 -0.38 -15.85 10.84
N SER A 307 -0.75 -15.81 9.55
CA SER A 307 -0.26 -14.83 8.58
C SER A 307 -1.31 -13.74 8.33
N SER A 308 -0.88 -12.49 8.19
CA SER A 308 -1.77 -11.34 7.97
C SER A 308 -1.08 -10.27 7.14
N ARG A 309 -1.70 -9.09 6.99
CA ARG A 309 -1.07 -7.94 6.33
C ARG A 309 0.16 -7.40 7.07
N THR A 310 0.35 -7.72 8.36
CA THR A 310 1.55 -7.34 9.12
C THR A 310 2.74 -8.25 8.84
N GLY A 311 2.50 -9.44 8.29
CA GLY A 311 3.56 -10.36 7.86
C GLY A 311 3.06 -11.77 7.57
N VAL A 312 3.81 -12.45 6.71
CA VAL A 312 3.59 -13.86 6.34
C VAL A 312 4.48 -14.72 7.22
N ARG A 313 3.87 -15.45 8.17
CA ARG A 313 4.60 -16.35 9.06
C ARG A 313 4.95 -17.63 8.33
N LEU A 314 6.14 -18.15 8.60
CA LEU A 314 6.64 -19.33 7.91
C LEU A 314 6.88 -20.46 8.91
N LEU A 315 6.67 -21.67 8.42
CA LEU A 315 6.99 -22.93 9.08
C LEU A 315 8.16 -23.55 8.31
N GLY A 316 9.26 -23.79 9.01
CA GLY A 316 10.48 -24.31 8.42
C GLY A 316 11.57 -24.54 9.46
N PRO A 317 12.77 -24.95 9.01
CA PRO A 317 13.93 -25.13 9.86
C PRO A 317 14.39 -23.83 10.52
N THR A 318 15.06 -23.97 11.66
CA THR A 318 15.61 -22.86 12.45
C THR A 318 17.11 -22.79 12.25
N PRO A 319 17.71 -21.59 12.16
CA PRO A 319 19.15 -21.44 12.06
C PRO A 319 19.85 -21.91 13.35
N LYS A 320 21.07 -22.41 13.20
CA LYS A 320 21.98 -22.73 14.30
C LYS A 320 22.67 -21.48 14.86
N TRP A 321 22.75 -20.43 14.05
CA TRP A 321 23.41 -19.16 14.34
C TRP A 321 24.93 -19.28 14.44
N ALA A 322 25.64 -18.26 13.95
CA ALA A 322 27.10 -18.17 14.08
C ALA A 322 27.54 -17.58 15.43
N ARG A 323 26.59 -17.03 16.20
CA ARG A 323 26.81 -16.40 17.51
C ARG A 323 25.91 -17.00 18.57
N GLU A 324 26.34 -16.95 19.82
CA GLU A 324 25.62 -17.52 20.96
C GLU A 324 24.53 -16.62 21.54
N THR A 325 24.68 -15.28 21.42
CA THR A 325 23.72 -14.28 21.92
C THR A 325 23.68 -13.05 21.02
N GLY A 326 22.71 -12.17 21.23
CA GLY A 326 22.66 -10.83 20.62
C GLY A 326 23.45 -9.77 21.40
N GLY A 327 24.20 -10.14 22.44
CA GLY A 327 24.95 -9.20 23.28
C GLY A 327 24.03 -8.21 24.01
N GLU A 328 24.32 -6.91 23.89
CA GLU A 328 23.50 -5.83 24.49
C GLU A 328 22.05 -5.83 23.99
N ALA A 329 21.80 -6.33 22.78
CA ALA A 329 20.45 -6.44 22.23
C ALA A 329 19.61 -7.56 22.87
N GLY A 330 20.24 -8.45 23.64
CA GLY A 330 19.59 -9.48 24.44
C GLY A 330 20.13 -10.89 24.18
N SER A 331 19.56 -11.85 24.91
CA SER A 331 20.15 -13.18 25.08
C SER A 331 20.04 -14.09 23.86
N HIS A 332 19.04 -13.91 22.99
CA HIS A 332 18.86 -14.80 21.84
C HIS A 332 19.77 -14.37 20.66
N PRO A 333 20.39 -15.31 19.91
CA PRO A 333 21.21 -15.00 18.73
C PRO A 333 20.52 -14.22 17.61
N SER A 334 19.19 -14.17 17.59
CA SER A 334 18.42 -13.36 16.62
C SER A 334 18.28 -11.90 17.04
N ASN A 335 18.58 -11.57 18.30
CA ASN A 335 18.41 -10.22 18.83
C ASN A 335 19.46 -9.30 18.25
N TYR A 336 19.04 -8.13 17.84
CA TYR A 336 19.87 -7.13 17.18
C TYR A 336 19.55 -5.76 17.77
N LEU A 337 20.50 -4.83 17.77
CA LEU A 337 20.18 -3.46 18.18
C LEU A 337 19.12 -2.92 17.23
N ASP A 338 18.12 -2.20 17.76
CA ASP A 338 17.02 -1.69 16.95
C ASP A 338 17.54 -0.96 15.69
N TYR A 339 16.93 -1.26 14.55
CA TYR A 339 17.24 -0.64 13.26
C TYR A 339 15.98 -0.58 12.39
N GLY A 340 16.02 0.22 11.33
CA GLY A 340 14.95 0.25 10.34
C GLY A 340 14.90 -1.08 9.57
N TYR A 341 13.79 -1.78 9.67
CA TYR A 341 13.61 -3.01 8.92
C TYR A 341 13.48 -2.72 7.42
N PRO A 342 13.98 -3.62 6.55
CA PRO A 342 13.58 -3.64 5.15
C PRO A 342 12.09 -4.03 5.08
N SER A 343 11.21 -3.05 5.21
CA SER A 343 9.77 -3.22 5.34
C SER A 343 9.08 -2.48 4.19
N PRO A 344 8.37 -3.18 3.28
CA PRO A 344 8.11 -4.63 3.28
C PRO A 344 9.29 -5.44 2.74
N GLY A 345 9.28 -6.76 2.98
CA GLY A 345 10.13 -7.73 2.30
C GLY A 345 11.18 -8.41 3.17
N GLY A 346 11.50 -7.85 4.34
CA GLY A 346 12.47 -8.42 5.27
C GLY A 346 12.03 -9.76 5.83
N PHE A 347 12.86 -10.78 5.65
CA PHE A 347 12.73 -12.07 6.31
C PHE A 347 13.29 -11.96 7.73
N ASN A 348 12.39 -11.73 8.69
CA ASN A 348 12.70 -11.43 10.07
C ASN A 348 12.63 -12.68 10.97
N TRP A 349 13.56 -12.76 11.93
CA TRP A 349 13.68 -13.87 12.88
C TRP A 349 13.29 -13.44 14.30
N GLY A 350 12.06 -13.76 14.70
CA GLY A 350 11.57 -13.59 16.07
C GLY A 350 12.01 -14.75 16.96
N GLY A 351 13.30 -14.83 17.26
CA GLY A 351 13.89 -16.00 17.86
C GLY A 351 14.01 -17.13 16.84
N ASN A 352 13.38 -18.27 17.15
CA ASN A 352 13.30 -19.42 16.26
C ASN A 352 12.07 -19.39 15.31
N SER A 353 11.27 -18.31 15.36
CA SER A 353 10.14 -18.13 14.45
C SER A 353 10.52 -17.21 13.30
N SER A 354 10.10 -17.54 12.08
CA SER A 354 10.33 -16.72 10.89
C SER A 354 9.06 -16.05 10.37
N ILE A 355 9.21 -14.82 9.89
CA ILE A 355 8.15 -14.02 9.30
C ILE A 355 8.71 -13.12 8.19
N ILE A 356 8.01 -13.02 7.06
CA ILE A 356 8.30 -11.99 6.06
C ILE A 356 7.43 -10.78 6.35
N LEU A 357 8.04 -9.61 6.53
CA LEU A 357 7.36 -8.34 6.78
C LEU A 357 6.63 -7.87 5.51
N THR A 358 5.38 -7.40 5.63
CA THR A 358 4.51 -7.06 4.48
C THR A 358 3.88 -5.66 4.56
N ALA A 359 2.76 -5.38 3.88
CA ALA A 359 2.27 -4.00 3.71
C ALA A 359 2.01 -3.24 5.02
N ASP A 360 1.52 -3.92 6.07
CA ASP A 360 1.19 -3.33 7.37
C ASP A 360 2.22 -3.71 8.47
N SER A 361 3.44 -4.13 8.10
CA SER A 361 4.49 -4.46 9.09
C SER A 361 5.06 -3.24 9.80
N PRO A 362 5.66 -3.42 11.00
CA PRO A 362 6.45 -2.37 11.62
C PRO A 362 7.63 -1.94 10.73
N ASN A 363 8.04 -0.68 10.86
CA ASN A 363 9.16 -0.12 10.09
C ASN A 363 10.53 -0.38 10.75
N PHE A 364 10.59 -0.74 12.03
CA PHE A 364 11.83 -0.93 12.76
C PHE A 364 11.68 -1.93 13.92
N GLY A 365 12.80 -2.42 14.43
CA GLY A 365 12.89 -3.22 15.65
C GLY A 365 14.23 -3.94 15.81
N GLY A 366 14.35 -4.74 16.88
CA GLY A 366 15.61 -5.36 17.32
C GLY A 366 15.78 -6.83 16.95
N LEU A 367 15.37 -7.24 15.75
CA LEU A 367 15.49 -8.62 15.28
C LEU A 367 16.18 -8.70 13.92
N VAL A 368 17.04 -9.70 13.75
CA VAL A 368 17.74 -9.98 12.49
C VAL A 368 16.76 -10.18 11.34
N CYS A 369 17.00 -9.47 10.23
CA CYS A 369 16.47 -9.77 8.90
C CYS A 369 17.56 -10.42 8.03
N SER A 370 17.43 -11.70 7.70
CA SER A 370 18.49 -12.44 6.99
C SER A 370 18.54 -12.14 5.49
N THR A 371 17.38 -11.98 4.87
CA THR A 371 17.24 -11.72 3.43
C THR A 371 16.07 -10.78 3.19
N THR A 372 16.00 -10.16 2.01
CA THR A 372 14.93 -9.24 1.66
C THR A 372 14.31 -9.59 0.32
N VAL A 373 12.98 -9.74 0.28
CA VAL A 373 12.22 -9.89 -0.98
C VAL A 373 12.40 -8.63 -1.83
N ILE A 374 12.72 -8.80 -3.12
CA ILE A 374 12.82 -7.66 -4.03
C ILE A 374 11.44 -7.01 -4.20
N SER A 375 11.40 -5.69 -4.30
CA SER A 375 10.16 -4.89 -4.34
C SER A 375 9.23 -5.30 -5.49
N THR A 376 9.80 -5.72 -6.62
CA THR A 376 9.06 -6.23 -7.80
C THR A 376 8.42 -7.60 -7.58
N GLU A 377 8.73 -8.27 -6.46
CA GLU A 377 8.20 -9.58 -6.08
C GLU A 377 7.32 -9.54 -4.82
N LEU A 378 7.26 -8.38 -4.13
CA LEU A 378 6.43 -8.21 -2.94
C LEU A 378 4.97 -8.58 -3.18
N TRP A 379 4.48 -8.39 -4.41
CA TRP A 379 3.11 -8.71 -4.78
C TRP A 379 2.78 -10.21 -4.60
N LYS A 380 3.76 -11.09 -4.76
CA LYS A 380 3.60 -12.54 -4.56
C LYS A 380 3.27 -12.87 -3.11
N LEU A 381 3.80 -12.10 -2.15
CA LEU A 381 3.46 -12.26 -0.72
C LEU A 381 1.97 -12.01 -0.45
N GLY A 382 1.34 -11.17 -1.27
CA GLY A 382 -0.11 -10.93 -1.22
C GLY A 382 -0.97 -12.10 -1.70
N GLN A 383 -0.40 -13.04 -2.45
CA GLN A 383 -1.11 -14.20 -2.97
C GLN A 383 -0.84 -15.49 -2.19
N LEU A 384 0.15 -15.50 -1.29
CA LEU A 384 0.40 -16.64 -0.41
C LEU A 384 -0.79 -16.92 0.54
N LYS A 385 -1.18 -18.19 0.63
CA LYS A 385 -2.23 -18.69 1.52
C LYS A 385 -1.65 -19.73 2.51
N PRO A 386 -2.18 -19.81 3.76
CA PRO A 386 -1.77 -20.85 4.70
C PRO A 386 -1.77 -22.25 4.11
N GLY A 387 -0.69 -23.00 4.36
CA GLY A 387 -0.49 -24.34 3.86
C GLY A 387 0.27 -24.44 2.54
N GLU A 388 0.35 -23.36 1.76
CA GLU A 388 1.18 -23.30 0.55
C GLU A 388 2.67 -23.25 0.89
N SER A 389 3.49 -23.63 -0.09
CA SER A 389 4.95 -23.62 0.03
C SER A 389 5.59 -22.92 -1.15
N PHE A 390 6.64 -22.16 -0.87
CA PHE A 390 7.46 -21.49 -1.86
C PHE A 390 8.94 -21.58 -1.49
N ARG A 391 9.81 -21.37 -2.48
CA ARG A 391 11.25 -21.25 -2.28
C ARG A 391 11.68 -19.80 -2.46
N MET A 392 12.65 -19.38 -1.65
CA MET A 392 13.35 -18.13 -1.88
C MET A 392 14.54 -18.37 -2.81
N THR A 393 14.60 -17.60 -3.89
CA THR A 393 15.69 -17.69 -4.86
C THR A 393 16.52 -16.41 -4.80
N PRO A 394 17.79 -16.49 -4.37
CA PRO A 394 18.66 -15.33 -4.34
C PRO A 394 18.93 -14.85 -5.77
N VAL A 395 18.93 -13.54 -5.97
CA VAL A 395 19.26 -12.89 -7.25
C VAL A 395 20.34 -11.82 -7.05
N THR A 396 20.94 -11.33 -8.13
CA THR A 396 21.89 -10.22 -8.06
C THR A 396 21.15 -8.88 -7.94
N LEU A 397 21.83 -7.88 -7.37
CA LEU A 397 21.30 -6.51 -7.30
C LEU A 397 20.98 -5.95 -8.69
N ASP A 398 21.85 -6.20 -9.68
CA ASP A 398 21.61 -5.79 -11.08
C ASP A 398 20.37 -6.46 -11.69
N SER A 399 20.15 -7.75 -11.38
CA SER A 399 18.96 -8.47 -11.81
C SER A 399 17.70 -7.84 -11.21
N ALA A 400 17.74 -7.52 -9.92
CA ALA A 400 16.65 -6.87 -9.21
C ALA A 400 16.34 -5.47 -9.80
N PHE A 401 17.38 -4.66 -10.09
CA PHE A 401 17.21 -3.37 -10.77
C PHE A 401 16.60 -3.49 -12.18
N SER A 402 17.10 -4.43 -12.98
CA SER A 402 16.57 -4.66 -14.33
C SER A 402 15.08 -5.06 -14.31
N GLN A 403 14.63 -5.69 -13.22
CA GLN A 403 13.26 -6.15 -13.06
C GLN A 403 12.24 -5.01 -12.95
N PHE A 404 12.61 -3.84 -12.42
CA PHE A 404 11.72 -2.67 -12.39
C PHE A 404 11.27 -2.28 -13.80
N HIS A 405 12.22 -2.13 -14.71
CA HIS A 405 11.94 -1.77 -16.10
C HIS A 405 11.12 -2.85 -16.81
N ARG A 406 11.35 -4.13 -16.49
CA ARG A 406 10.57 -5.26 -17.00
C ARG A 406 9.11 -5.19 -16.55
N ILE A 407 8.85 -4.90 -15.27
CA ILE A 407 7.48 -4.72 -14.75
C ILE A 407 6.77 -3.54 -15.40
N GLU A 408 7.43 -2.39 -15.54
CA GLU A 408 6.82 -1.22 -16.20
C GLU A 408 6.55 -1.49 -17.69
N THR A 409 7.44 -2.21 -18.37
CA THR A 409 7.22 -2.65 -19.76
C THR A 409 6.04 -3.61 -19.87
N TYR A 410 5.91 -4.54 -18.92
CA TYR A 410 4.78 -5.47 -18.85
C TYR A 410 3.46 -4.72 -18.66
N LEU A 411 3.39 -3.78 -17.72
CA LEU A 411 2.19 -2.96 -17.50
C LEU A 411 1.86 -2.07 -18.69
N SER A 412 2.88 -1.49 -19.34
CA SER A 412 2.69 -0.73 -20.59
C SER A 412 2.12 -1.60 -21.71
N THR A 413 2.60 -2.84 -21.84
CA THR A 413 2.07 -3.81 -22.81
C THR A 413 0.60 -4.13 -22.54
N ILE A 414 0.22 -4.29 -21.26
CA ILE A 414 -1.18 -4.45 -20.87
C ILE A 414 -2.01 -3.24 -21.29
N SER A 415 -1.55 -2.01 -21.01
CA SER A 415 -2.24 -0.79 -21.42
C SER A 415 -2.44 -0.73 -22.94
N GLN A 416 -1.40 -1.06 -23.72
CA GLN A 416 -1.48 -1.10 -25.19
C GLN A 416 -2.45 -2.17 -25.70
N SER A 417 -2.51 -3.33 -25.03
CA SER A 417 -3.46 -4.40 -25.34
C SER A 417 -4.91 -3.97 -25.09
N ILE A 418 -5.16 -3.27 -23.97
CA ILE A 418 -6.49 -2.71 -23.64
C ILE A 418 -6.92 -1.67 -24.68
N SER A 419 -6.01 -0.78 -25.10
CA SER A 419 -6.26 0.20 -26.16
C SER A 419 -6.34 -0.41 -27.56
N LYS A 420 -6.27 -1.75 -27.71
CA LYS A 420 -6.26 -2.48 -28.99
C LYS A 420 -5.14 -2.07 -29.95
N LEU A 421 -4.08 -1.43 -29.43
CA LEU A 421 -2.89 -1.06 -30.20
C LEU A 421 -2.00 -2.28 -30.48
N VAL A 422 -2.06 -3.28 -29.59
CA VAL A 422 -1.40 -4.58 -29.74
C VAL A 422 -2.46 -5.67 -29.69
N THR A 423 -2.55 -6.48 -30.74
CA THR A 423 -3.55 -7.57 -30.87
C THR A 423 -2.99 -8.94 -30.50
N LYS A 424 -1.66 -9.07 -30.43
CA LYS A 424 -0.94 -10.27 -29.97
C LYS A 424 0.28 -9.84 -29.16
N ALA A 425 0.16 -9.91 -27.84
CA ALA A 425 1.30 -9.79 -26.94
C ALA A 425 1.72 -11.19 -26.47
N ALA A 426 3.02 -11.46 -26.41
CA ALA A 426 3.53 -12.69 -25.83
C ALA A 426 3.36 -12.68 -24.31
N ALA A 427 3.42 -13.85 -23.68
CA ALA A 427 3.56 -13.92 -22.23
C ALA A 427 4.85 -13.21 -21.81
N PHE A 428 4.76 -12.41 -20.75
CA PHE A 428 5.92 -11.71 -20.24
C PHE A 428 6.62 -12.61 -19.22
N ASP A 429 7.79 -13.12 -19.59
CA ASP A 429 8.62 -13.86 -18.66
C ASP A 429 9.26 -12.88 -17.68
N LEU A 430 8.98 -13.07 -16.39
CA LEU A 430 9.53 -12.30 -15.27
C LEU A 430 10.60 -13.10 -14.51
N SER A 431 11.02 -14.26 -15.02
CA SER A 431 12.06 -15.07 -14.39
C SER A 431 13.40 -14.33 -14.30
N LEU A 432 14.14 -14.63 -13.23
CA LEU A 432 15.47 -14.09 -12.96
C LEU A 432 16.48 -15.22 -12.75
N PRO A 433 17.74 -15.03 -13.18
CA PRO A 433 18.79 -15.99 -12.91
C PRO A 433 19.08 -16.07 -11.41
N ARG A 434 19.20 -17.29 -10.89
CA ARG A 434 19.62 -17.53 -9.51
C ARG A 434 21.08 -17.12 -9.32
N ALA A 435 21.35 -16.34 -8.29
CA ALA A 435 22.68 -15.96 -7.85
C ALA A 435 23.29 -16.99 -6.91
N ASP A 436 24.62 -17.01 -6.82
CA ASP A 436 25.35 -17.86 -5.89
C ASP A 436 25.17 -17.39 -4.44
N VAL A 437 24.95 -18.35 -3.54
CA VAL A 437 24.85 -18.09 -2.10
C VAL A 437 26.24 -17.76 -1.55
N GLY A 438 26.36 -16.64 -0.85
CA GLY A 438 27.63 -16.12 -0.32
C GLY A 438 28.51 -15.39 -1.34
N GLY A 439 28.13 -15.34 -2.62
CA GLY A 439 28.92 -14.67 -3.67
C GLY A 439 28.80 -13.14 -3.67
N HIS A 440 27.73 -12.59 -3.08
CA HIS A 440 27.39 -11.17 -3.18
C HIS A 440 26.67 -10.67 -1.92
N THR A 441 27.33 -10.69 -0.76
CA THR A 441 26.93 -9.73 0.28
C THR A 441 27.32 -8.34 -0.24
N SER A 442 26.35 -7.47 -0.47
CA SER A 442 26.53 -6.02 -0.72
C SER A 442 27.04 -5.31 0.55
N MET A 443 28.01 -5.92 1.23
CA MET A 443 28.80 -5.33 2.29
C MET A 443 29.85 -4.42 1.64
N LEU A 444 29.45 -3.17 1.39
CA LEU A 444 30.39 -2.12 1.03
C LEU A 444 30.81 -1.43 2.33
N LYS A 445 32.08 -1.57 2.72
CA LYS A 445 32.62 -0.90 3.90
C LYS A 445 32.87 0.56 3.55
N ILE A 446 31.96 1.45 3.94
CA ILE A 446 32.16 2.88 3.77
C ILE A 446 33.13 3.33 4.87
N ALA A 447 34.27 3.85 4.45
CA ALA A 447 35.29 4.44 5.32
C ALA A 447 36.07 3.46 6.22
N ARG A 448 36.98 2.69 5.61
CA ARG A 448 38.18 2.18 6.33
C ARG A 448 39.16 3.31 6.75
N GLN A 449 38.97 4.53 6.26
CA GLN A 449 39.90 5.66 6.44
C GLN A 449 39.28 6.91 7.10
N SER A 450 38.06 6.84 7.65
CA SER A 450 37.52 7.96 8.44
C SER A 450 38.18 7.97 9.82
N PRO A 451 38.63 9.14 10.34
CA PRO A 451 39.10 9.27 11.72
C PRO A 451 38.01 8.96 12.77
N ARG A 452 36.76 8.72 12.34
CA ARG A 452 35.59 8.46 13.18
C ARG A 452 35.17 6.98 13.25
N GLY A 453 35.91 6.07 12.61
CA GLY A 453 35.64 4.62 12.58
C GLY A 453 34.84 4.15 11.35
N ILE A 454 34.72 2.82 11.20
CA ILE A 454 34.12 2.14 10.04
C ILE A 454 32.58 2.17 10.13
N LEU A 455 31.92 2.47 9.01
CA LEU A 455 30.48 2.31 8.83
C LEU A 455 30.24 1.20 7.80
N ASP A 456 29.76 0.05 8.25
CA ASP A 456 29.43 -1.04 7.35
C ASP A 456 28.08 -0.74 6.70
N SER A 457 28.01 -0.84 5.37
CA SER A 457 26.77 -0.68 4.63
C SER A 457 26.29 -2.04 4.13
N LYS A 458 25.02 -2.35 4.38
CA LYS A 458 24.35 -3.57 3.94
C LYS A 458 23.03 -3.16 3.31
N GLY A 459 22.70 -3.61 2.12
CA GLY A 459 21.49 -3.06 1.48
C GLY A 459 21.00 -3.83 0.28
N GLY A 460 19.68 -3.81 0.12
CA GLY A 460 18.99 -4.26 -1.07
C GLY A 460 18.74 -3.12 -2.07
N GLU A 461 17.87 -3.38 -3.04
CA GLU A 461 17.59 -2.47 -4.15
C GLU A 461 16.91 -1.15 -3.74
N GLY A 462 16.22 -1.09 -2.60
CA GLY A 462 15.51 0.13 -2.16
C GLY A 462 15.87 0.60 -0.76
N PHE A 463 16.86 -0.03 -0.12
CA PHE A 463 17.27 0.32 1.22
C PHE A 463 18.77 0.10 1.45
N LEU A 464 19.32 0.86 2.37
CA LEU A 464 20.70 0.77 2.82
C LEU A 464 20.72 0.91 4.35
N LEU A 465 21.27 -0.09 5.02
CA LEU A 465 21.52 -0.10 6.45
C LEU A 465 22.98 0.29 6.68
N LEU A 466 23.19 1.39 7.39
CA LEU A 466 24.49 1.87 7.82
C LEU A 466 24.68 1.58 9.31
N GLU A 467 25.77 0.91 9.68
CA GLU A 467 25.98 0.46 11.06
C GLU A 467 27.39 0.74 11.56
N SER A 468 27.51 1.08 12.85
CA SER A 468 28.80 1.04 13.56
C SER A 468 29.18 -0.41 13.83
N GLY A 469 30.42 -0.78 13.52
CA GLY A 469 30.89 -2.18 13.53
C GLY A 469 30.95 -2.88 14.90
N ASP A 470 30.65 -2.19 16.01
CA ASP A 470 30.74 -2.74 17.36
C ASP A 470 29.39 -3.16 17.98
N GLN A 471 28.24 -2.96 17.30
CA GLN A 471 26.89 -3.31 17.80
C GLN A 471 26.69 -2.96 19.28
N SER A 472 27.19 -1.80 19.70
CA SER A 472 27.19 -1.32 21.08
C SER A 472 26.43 -0.01 21.22
N THR A 473 25.91 0.26 22.41
CA THR A 473 25.21 1.52 22.71
C THR A 473 26.21 2.63 23.07
N ASN A 474 26.68 3.36 22.05
CA ASN A 474 27.68 4.44 22.22
C ASN A 474 27.13 5.83 21.85
N ILE A 475 27.19 6.78 22.80
CA ILE A 475 26.74 8.17 22.60
C ILE A 475 27.43 8.84 21.40
N VAL A 476 28.70 8.53 21.14
CA VAL A 476 29.46 9.06 20.00
C VAL A 476 28.85 8.58 18.68
N THR A 477 28.45 7.31 18.62
CA THR A 477 27.79 6.72 17.44
C THR A 477 26.42 7.35 17.21
N ILE A 478 25.62 7.53 18.26
CA ILE A 478 24.31 8.19 18.18
C ILE A 478 24.45 9.60 17.61
N VAL A 479 25.40 10.38 18.13
CA VAL A 479 25.66 11.74 17.66
C VAL A 479 26.15 11.74 16.21
N ARG A 480 27.04 10.81 15.83
CA ARG A 480 27.51 10.66 14.44
C ARG A 480 26.36 10.40 13.48
N ILE A 481 25.48 9.44 13.79
CA ILE A 481 24.29 9.12 12.99
C ILE A 481 23.37 10.33 12.86
N LYS A 482 23.14 11.06 13.95
CA LYS A 482 22.31 12.26 13.95
C LYS A 482 22.87 13.35 13.02
N LEU A 483 24.18 13.60 13.08
CA LEU A 483 24.86 14.56 12.21
C LEU A 483 24.86 14.14 10.74
N LEU A 484 25.05 12.84 10.46
CA LEU A 484 24.94 12.31 9.10
C LEU A 484 23.53 12.52 8.54
N MET A 485 22.51 12.20 9.34
CA MET A 485 21.11 12.39 8.95
C MET A 485 20.79 13.85 8.67
N GLU A 486 21.26 14.79 9.51
CA GLU A 486 21.08 16.23 9.30
C GLU A 486 21.71 16.71 7.98
N LYS A 487 22.90 16.20 7.64
CA LYS A 487 23.54 16.50 6.35
C LYS A 487 22.79 15.90 5.17
N LEU A 488 22.31 14.67 5.27
CA LEU A 488 21.50 14.04 4.21
C LEU A 488 20.19 14.80 3.97
N TYR A 489 19.57 15.38 4.99
CA TYR A 489 18.39 16.24 4.82
C TYR A 489 18.67 17.53 4.05
N THR A 490 19.94 17.96 3.93
CA THR A 490 20.31 19.11 3.08
C THR A 490 20.34 18.78 1.59
N LEU A 491 20.14 17.51 1.21
CA LEU A 491 20.09 17.00 -0.16
C LEU A 491 18.67 16.54 -0.53
N PRO A 492 17.67 17.45 -0.58
CA PRO A 492 16.26 17.10 -0.81
C PRO A 492 16.01 16.43 -2.17
N GLU A 493 16.88 16.64 -3.15
CA GLU A 493 16.82 16.01 -4.47
C GLU A 493 16.94 14.47 -4.42
N LEU A 494 17.50 13.93 -3.34
CA LEU A 494 17.69 12.49 -3.17
C LEU A 494 16.40 11.76 -2.71
N ASP A 495 15.41 12.49 -2.16
CA ASP A 495 14.11 11.93 -1.75
C ASP A 495 14.26 10.70 -0.83
N LEU A 496 15.12 10.83 0.19
CA LEU A 496 15.47 9.75 1.12
C LEU A 496 14.50 9.68 2.29
N LEU A 497 14.14 8.46 2.70
CA LEU A 497 13.50 8.22 3.98
C LEU A 497 14.54 7.68 4.98
N LEU A 498 14.76 8.44 6.05
CA LEU A 498 15.82 8.21 7.03
C LEU A 498 15.22 7.71 8.34
N THR A 499 15.64 6.52 8.78
CA THR A 499 15.20 5.89 10.03
C THR A 499 16.41 5.68 10.95
N PRO A 500 16.71 6.65 11.84
CA PRO A 500 17.85 6.58 12.76
C PRO A 500 17.53 5.72 13.99
N HIS A 501 18.52 4.95 14.44
CA HIS A 501 18.49 4.22 15.70
C HIS A 501 19.86 4.32 16.42
N VAL A 502 19.97 3.68 17.59
CA VAL A 502 21.09 3.87 18.53
C VAL A 502 22.46 3.57 17.90
N GLY A 503 22.55 2.54 17.06
CA GLY A 503 23.80 2.13 16.40
C GLY A 503 23.75 2.14 14.87
N SER A 504 22.63 2.56 14.28
CA SER A 504 22.41 2.44 12.84
C SER A 504 21.58 3.57 12.24
N LEU A 505 21.73 3.75 10.92
CA LEU A 505 20.85 4.57 10.09
C LEU A 505 20.36 3.71 8.94
N THR A 506 19.05 3.49 8.87
CA THR A 506 18.44 2.89 7.68
C THR A 506 17.99 3.99 6.73
N ILE A 507 18.42 3.90 5.48
CA ILE A 507 18.13 4.83 4.40
C ILE A 507 17.32 4.08 3.36
N GLU A 508 16.07 4.46 3.17
CA GLU A 508 15.30 4.01 2.00
C GLU A 508 15.44 5.05 0.89
N TYR A 509 15.63 4.57 -0.34
CA TYR A 509 15.88 5.40 -1.52
C TYR A 509 15.19 4.82 -2.75
N ASN A 510 14.96 5.67 -3.75
CA ASN A 510 14.42 5.23 -5.03
C ASN A 510 15.57 4.86 -5.99
N PRO A 511 15.74 3.57 -6.34
CA PRO A 511 16.84 3.15 -7.20
C PRO A 511 16.75 3.65 -8.64
N LEU A 512 15.57 4.11 -9.08
CA LEU A 512 15.39 4.75 -10.39
C LEU A 512 15.88 6.21 -10.39
N LYS A 513 16.08 6.82 -9.21
CA LYS A 513 16.58 8.19 -9.06
C LYS A 513 18.08 8.23 -8.75
N ILE A 514 18.56 7.34 -7.90
CA ILE A 514 19.97 7.25 -7.50
C ILE A 514 20.39 5.79 -7.35
N SER A 515 21.55 5.44 -7.90
CA SER A 515 22.11 4.10 -7.77
C SER A 515 22.70 3.89 -6.38
N GLN A 516 22.73 2.64 -5.90
CA GLN A 516 23.36 2.32 -4.61
C GLN A 516 24.83 2.80 -4.54
N PRO A 517 25.70 2.57 -5.55
CA PRO A 517 27.08 3.06 -5.50
C PRO A 517 27.19 4.59 -5.43
N GLU A 518 26.33 5.33 -6.13
CA GLU A 518 26.31 6.80 -6.08
C GLU A 518 25.87 7.29 -4.69
N LEU A 519 24.82 6.70 -4.11
CA LEU A 519 24.37 7.04 -2.75
C LEU A 519 25.48 6.78 -1.72
N LEU A 520 26.17 5.65 -1.83
CA LEU A 520 27.32 5.32 -0.98
C LEU A 520 28.46 6.32 -1.14
N TYR A 521 28.74 6.75 -2.37
CA TYR A 521 29.73 7.79 -2.64
C TYR A 521 29.37 9.12 -1.96
N ARG A 522 28.10 9.56 -2.05
CA ARG A 522 27.62 10.78 -1.36
C ARG A 522 27.75 10.70 0.16
N ILE A 523 27.36 9.56 0.74
CA ILE A 523 27.52 9.30 2.18
C ILE A 523 29.01 9.36 2.56
N HIS A 524 29.88 8.78 1.73
CA HIS A 524 31.32 8.81 1.95
C HIS A 524 31.89 10.24 1.95
N GLU A 525 31.51 11.08 0.96
CA GLU A 525 31.91 12.49 0.91
C GLU A 525 31.46 13.27 2.16
N ILE A 526 30.22 13.03 2.61
CA ILE A 526 29.66 13.64 3.82
C ILE A 526 30.46 13.27 5.08
N GLU A 527 30.87 12.00 5.18
CA GLU A 527 31.62 11.44 6.30
C GLU A 527 33.06 11.94 6.35
N LEU A 528 33.72 12.14 5.20
CA LEU A 528 35.06 12.73 5.13
C LEU A 528 35.06 14.22 5.50
N GLY A 529 33.96 14.94 5.24
CA GLY A 529 33.88 16.39 5.44
C GLY A 529 34.66 17.19 4.39
N PRO A 530 34.61 18.53 4.41
CA PRO A 530 35.46 19.33 3.53
C PRO A 530 36.93 18.99 3.84
N SER A 531 37.73 18.72 2.80
CA SER A 531 39.15 18.41 3.00
C SER A 531 39.80 19.51 3.83
N THR A 532 40.33 19.19 5.01
CA THR A 532 41.18 20.09 5.79
C THR A 532 42.58 20.19 5.15
N ALA A 533 42.64 20.34 3.83
CA ALA A 533 43.83 20.72 3.10
C ALA A 533 43.77 22.24 2.90
N GLY A 534 43.98 22.99 3.99
CA GLY A 534 43.95 24.45 3.98
C GLY A 534 43.24 25.04 5.19
N LEU A 535 43.77 24.79 6.39
CA LEU A 535 43.64 25.69 7.54
C LEU A 535 45.03 25.89 8.13
#